data_AF-A0A7N0TQ14-F1
#
_entry.id   AF-A0A7N0TQ14-F1
#
_cell.length_a   1.000
_cell.length_b   1.000
_cell.length_c   1.000
_cell.angle_alpha   90.00
_cell.angle_beta   90.00
_cell.angle_gamma   90.00
#
_symmetry.space_group_name_H-M   'P 1'
#
loop_
_entity.id
_entity.type
_entity.pdbx_description
1 polymer ?
#
loop_
_entity_poly.entity_id
_entity_poly.type
_entity_poly.pdbx_seq_one_letter_code
_entity_poly.pdbx_strand_id
1 'polypeptide(L)'
;MESARFRFRDHLENGDRLEMDTSSEMSSVSSDADEDSEPESMTAKGIKRLCAELVELKSASDEEFYKNIYADYPVFLSIFEEAQVMESELRLLKSHILVEKQLVESLAGEIHLKLLSEENIDSIIEATFGDEESFISKLESHTDDLVEVLDTLLSEQRLDEALAVLEMEETAAQRIISEQEQDTDVLAFYNSLVSARKAMLVKKFTVLAENPRVNEPELLSALNGLCRLGESQLATQLLLRHYHSRMAKGIQRLQSSKSLPNDLYVKELSKFVFSVICQAAKCFTALYGEINPYALDLIEWAHEETGVFADSFNVYVKSVSETGGGLYMATESVDVAMIFCSLLESQRIVLRPCMMKHIRPTLKEVLEAQMRHFKRVIGIFTSCDTWALSRYLVSGILSDGFPHDGTWVDLEYCLLTNSGRKFITLLQAVIKDVYPLFALEMDSFIIEGLRNLFMEYISILEGAMTSRSDFPEGGGTTNNVAESILQQVSILLNISAVRHIFSSFLITVIHNTCPVNVKKATSYAVDCQQKQLDECILRVKETSDHLRSQFYQRVIERPVSVENSGIHIAESSIDEASGFTVDYDSPSLKFQV
;
A
#
# COMPACT_ATOMS: atom_id res chain seq x y z
N MET A 1 -5.65 -23.08 -18.30
CA MET A 1 -6.83 -22.37 -18.82
C MET A 1 -7.87 -23.41 -19.18
N GLU A 2 -8.75 -23.75 -18.24
CA GLU A 2 -10.04 -24.40 -18.48
C GLU A 2 -10.92 -24.13 -17.24
N SER A 3 -12.10 -23.58 -17.47
CA SER A 3 -13.01 -23.06 -16.46
C SER A 3 -14.00 -24.15 -16.07
N ALA A 4 -13.93 -24.65 -14.83
CA ALA A 4 -14.93 -25.57 -14.29
C ALA A 4 -16.17 -24.79 -13.83
N ARG A 5 -17.21 -24.78 -14.68
CA ARG A 5 -18.56 -24.31 -14.33
C ARG A 5 -19.19 -25.24 -13.30
N PHE A 6 -19.44 -24.73 -12.10
CA PHE A 6 -20.39 -25.34 -11.17
C PHE A 6 -21.81 -25.17 -11.72
N ARG A 7 -22.49 -26.30 -12.01
CA ARG A 7 -23.93 -26.33 -12.31
C ARG A 7 -24.67 -26.78 -11.05
N PHE A 8 -25.40 -25.87 -10.42
CA PHE A 8 -26.49 -26.25 -9.53
C PHE A 8 -27.59 -26.90 -10.38
N ARG A 9 -28.04 -28.10 -9.99
CA ARG A 9 -29.15 -28.80 -10.64
C ARG A 9 -30.42 -28.45 -9.86
N ASP A 10 -31.15 -27.45 -10.32
CA ASP A 10 -32.55 -27.26 -9.95
C ASP A 10 -33.41 -28.29 -10.71
N HIS A 11 -34.35 -28.95 -10.02
CA HIS A 11 -35.74 -29.04 -10.47
C HIS A 11 -36.68 -29.70 -9.45
N LEU A 12 -37.88 -29.09 -9.37
CA LEU A 12 -39.12 -29.50 -8.73
C LEU A 12 -39.73 -30.82 -9.27
N GLU A 13 -40.52 -31.45 -8.37
CA GLU A 13 -41.80 -32.18 -8.53
C GLU A 13 -42.02 -33.30 -9.57
N ASN A 14 -42.45 -34.45 -9.00
CA ASN A 14 -43.42 -35.46 -9.44
C ASN A 14 -43.30 -36.21 -10.79
N GLY A 15 -43.37 -37.55 -10.70
CA GLY A 15 -43.92 -38.39 -11.77
C GLY A 15 -43.41 -39.83 -11.78
N ASP A 16 -44.28 -40.77 -11.40
CA ASP A 16 -44.12 -42.23 -11.56
C ASP A 16 -43.63 -42.65 -12.96
N ARG A 17 -42.73 -43.65 -12.99
CA ARG A 17 -42.80 -44.80 -13.92
C ARG A 17 -41.78 -45.89 -13.59
N LEU A 18 -42.31 -47.10 -13.36
CA LEU A 18 -41.59 -48.38 -13.36
C LEU A 18 -40.90 -48.63 -14.72
N GLU A 19 -39.71 -49.23 -14.69
CA GLU A 19 -39.39 -50.47 -15.40
C GLU A 19 -38.06 -51.08 -14.91
N MET A 20 -37.98 -52.40 -15.06
CA MET A 20 -37.19 -53.40 -14.34
C MET A 20 -36.04 -53.93 -15.21
N ASP A 21 -34.95 -54.41 -14.58
CA ASP A 21 -34.08 -55.55 -14.97
C ASP A 21 -32.65 -55.36 -14.42
N THR A 22 -32.26 -55.98 -13.29
CA THR A 22 -31.75 -57.36 -13.06
C THR A 22 -30.32 -57.65 -13.51
N SER A 23 -29.41 -57.75 -12.52
CA SER A 23 -28.42 -58.82 -12.33
C SER A 23 -27.74 -58.62 -10.96
N SER A 24 -28.13 -59.36 -9.91
CA SER A 24 -27.45 -60.57 -9.39
C SER A 24 -26.07 -60.27 -8.79
N GLU A 25 -25.64 -60.71 -7.60
CA GLU A 25 -26.16 -61.54 -6.50
C GLU A 25 -25.04 -61.53 -5.41
N MET A 26 -25.38 -61.68 -4.12
CA MET A 26 -24.74 -62.58 -3.12
C MET A 26 -24.94 -62.11 -1.66
N SER A 27 -25.90 -62.77 -1.01
CA SER A 27 -26.01 -63.25 0.41
C SER A 27 -25.50 -62.37 1.57
N SER A 28 -26.35 -61.82 2.47
CA SER A 28 -27.27 -62.40 3.48
C SER A 28 -26.62 -62.90 4.78
N VAL A 29 -26.86 -62.18 5.90
CA VAL A 29 -27.20 -62.77 7.21
C VAL A 29 -28.12 -61.78 7.95
N SER A 30 -29.28 -62.28 8.38
CA SER A 30 -30.32 -61.60 9.14
C SER A 30 -30.07 -61.62 10.64
N SER A 31 -30.57 -60.61 11.35
CA SER A 31 -31.28 -60.81 12.61
C SER A 31 -32.23 -59.63 12.82
N ASP A 32 -33.53 -59.93 12.80
CA ASP A 32 -34.62 -59.07 13.22
C ASP A 32 -34.39 -58.55 14.65
N ALA A 33 -34.53 -57.24 14.83
CA ALA A 33 -34.99 -56.63 16.08
C ALA A 33 -35.45 -55.20 15.80
N ASP A 34 -36.77 -55.01 15.91
CA ASP A 34 -37.48 -53.77 16.22
C ASP A 34 -37.31 -52.58 15.26
N GLU A 35 -38.24 -52.51 14.30
CA GLU A 35 -38.70 -51.25 13.69
C GLU A 35 -39.29 -50.32 14.78
N ASP A 36 -38.43 -49.54 15.44
CA ASP A 36 -38.82 -48.22 15.94
C ASP A 36 -38.51 -47.19 14.85
N SER A 37 -39.35 -47.17 13.80
CA SER A 37 -39.34 -46.09 12.82
C SER A 37 -39.99 -44.85 13.42
N GLU A 38 -39.28 -44.17 14.33
CA GLU A 38 -39.61 -42.79 14.68
C GLU A 38 -39.60 -41.96 13.38
N PRO A 39 -40.58 -41.06 13.16
CA PRO A 39 -40.56 -40.17 12.02
C PRO A 39 -39.41 -39.16 12.21
N GLU A 40 -38.21 -39.51 11.75
CA GLU A 40 -37.08 -38.59 11.74
C GLU A 40 -37.49 -37.34 10.96
N SER A 41 -37.58 -36.22 11.69
CA SER A 41 -37.84 -34.88 11.16
C SER A 41 -37.03 -34.64 9.88
N MET A 42 -37.62 -33.97 8.89
CA MET A 42 -36.94 -33.59 7.64
C MET A 42 -35.60 -32.90 7.88
N THR A 43 -35.46 -32.20 9.01
CA THR A 43 -34.19 -31.59 9.45
C THR A 43 -33.15 -32.64 9.85
N ALA A 44 -33.52 -33.71 10.54
CA ALA A 44 -32.60 -34.78 10.94
C ALA A 44 -32.09 -35.57 9.73
N LYS A 45 -32.97 -35.85 8.76
CA LYS A 45 -32.58 -36.47 7.47
C LYS A 45 -31.67 -35.55 6.65
N GLY A 46 -31.96 -34.24 6.66
CA GLY A 46 -31.11 -33.23 6.02
C GLY A 46 -29.72 -33.15 6.63
N ILE A 47 -29.61 -33.17 7.96
CA ILE A 47 -28.33 -33.16 8.68
C ILE A 47 -27.54 -34.44 8.38
N LYS A 48 -28.17 -35.62 8.43
CA LYS A 48 -27.50 -36.88 8.07
C LYS A 48 -26.97 -36.87 6.64
N ARG A 49 -27.74 -36.31 5.70
CA ARG A 49 -27.33 -36.18 4.30
C ARG A 49 -26.14 -35.23 4.14
N LEU A 50 -26.16 -34.07 4.80
CA LEU A 50 -25.03 -33.13 4.82
C LEU A 50 -23.77 -33.74 5.42
N CYS A 51 -23.89 -34.52 6.50
CA CYS A 51 -22.76 -35.25 7.07
C CYS A 51 -22.21 -36.30 6.11
N ALA A 52 -23.07 -37.01 5.38
CA ALA A 52 -22.63 -37.97 4.35
C ALA A 52 -21.92 -37.26 3.17
N GLU A 53 -22.48 -36.15 2.69
CA GLU A 53 -21.88 -35.33 1.61
C GLU A 53 -20.54 -34.72 2.04
N LEU A 54 -20.39 -34.33 3.31
CA LEU A 54 -19.11 -33.85 3.86
C LEU A 54 -18.05 -34.95 3.96
N VAL A 55 -18.45 -36.18 4.31
CA VAL A 55 -17.54 -37.33 4.33
C VAL A 55 -17.10 -37.68 2.91
N GLU A 56 -18.02 -37.65 1.95
CA GLU A 56 -17.71 -37.88 0.54
C GLU A 56 -16.78 -36.78 -0.01
N LEU A 57 -17.06 -35.51 0.26
CA LEU A 57 -16.22 -34.39 -0.16
C LEU A 57 -14.82 -34.48 0.44
N LYS A 58 -14.70 -34.88 1.71
CA LYS A 58 -13.40 -35.12 2.34
C LYS A 58 -12.64 -36.24 1.63
N SER A 59 -13.30 -37.36 1.34
CA SER A 59 -12.66 -38.47 0.64
C SER A 59 -12.19 -38.09 -0.77
N ALA A 60 -12.98 -37.32 -1.51
CA ALA A 60 -12.61 -36.81 -2.83
C ALA A 60 -11.46 -35.81 -2.76
N SER A 61 -11.46 -34.92 -1.76
CA SER A 61 -10.39 -33.96 -1.53
C SER A 61 -9.08 -34.65 -1.15
N ASP A 62 -9.14 -35.69 -0.31
CA ASP A 62 -7.95 -36.47 0.09
C ASP A 62 -7.38 -37.21 -1.14
N GLU A 63 -8.23 -37.81 -1.98
CA GLU A 63 -7.80 -38.49 -3.20
C GLU A 63 -7.17 -37.52 -4.23
N GLU A 64 -7.73 -36.33 -4.42
CA GLU A 64 -7.15 -35.30 -5.28
C GLU A 64 -5.82 -34.78 -4.73
N PHE A 65 -5.71 -34.60 -3.41
CA PHE A 65 -4.46 -34.22 -2.74
C PHE A 65 -3.36 -35.27 -2.95
N TYR A 66 -3.66 -36.56 -2.72
CA TYR A 66 -2.71 -37.63 -2.96
C TYR A 66 -2.34 -37.73 -4.45
N LYS A 67 -3.31 -37.63 -5.36
CA LYS A 67 -3.06 -37.66 -6.80
C LYS A 67 -2.13 -36.52 -7.23
N ASN A 68 -2.34 -35.32 -6.69
CA ASN A 68 -1.50 -34.16 -7.00
C ASN A 68 -0.07 -34.36 -6.48
N ILE A 69 0.08 -34.85 -5.24
CA ILE A 69 1.41 -35.15 -4.68
C ILE A 69 2.12 -36.24 -5.49
N TYR A 70 1.45 -37.34 -5.82
CA TYR A 70 2.09 -38.45 -6.56
C TYR A 70 2.38 -38.09 -8.03
N ALA A 71 1.64 -37.15 -8.63
CA ALA A 71 1.91 -36.65 -9.98
C ALA A 71 3.08 -35.66 -10.01
N ASP A 72 3.12 -34.73 -9.05
CA ASP A 72 4.07 -33.62 -9.07
C ASP A 72 5.41 -33.96 -8.39
N TYR A 73 5.43 -34.87 -7.42
CA TYR A 73 6.64 -35.22 -6.68
C TYR A 73 7.72 -35.90 -7.53
N PRO A 74 7.41 -36.83 -8.47
CA PRO A 74 8.40 -37.37 -9.40
C PRO A 74 8.97 -36.32 -10.35
N VAL A 75 8.14 -35.36 -10.79
CA VAL A 75 8.58 -34.24 -11.64
C VAL A 75 9.55 -33.34 -10.86
N PHE A 76 9.22 -33.03 -9.61
CA PHE A 76 10.11 -32.29 -8.72
C PHE A 76 11.45 -33.02 -8.49
N LEU A 77 11.43 -34.34 -8.23
CA LEU A 77 12.65 -35.14 -8.09
C LEU A 77 13.50 -35.14 -9.36
N SER A 78 12.87 -35.28 -10.53
CA SER A 78 13.58 -35.23 -11.82
C SER A 78 14.26 -33.87 -12.05
N ILE A 79 13.57 -32.76 -11.74
CA ILE A 79 14.14 -31.41 -11.85
C ILE A 79 15.29 -31.23 -10.85
N PHE A 80 15.16 -31.79 -9.65
CA PHE A 80 16.21 -31.70 -8.63
C PHE A 80 17.47 -32.49 -9.02
N GLU A 81 17.31 -33.71 -9.57
CA GLU A 81 18.42 -34.49 -10.12
C GLU A 81 19.08 -33.77 -11.30
N GLU A 82 18.30 -33.18 -12.20
CA GLU A 82 18.82 -32.40 -13.34
C GLU A 82 19.60 -31.17 -12.87
N ALA A 83 19.13 -30.47 -11.83
CA ALA A 83 19.85 -29.35 -11.21
C ALA A 83 21.18 -29.81 -10.58
N GLN A 84 21.23 -31.00 -9.98
CA GLN A 84 22.45 -31.56 -9.42
C GLN A 84 23.47 -31.93 -10.52
N VAL A 85 23.01 -32.47 -11.65
CA VAL A 85 23.87 -32.72 -12.83
C VAL A 85 24.41 -31.40 -13.37
N MET A 86 23.56 -30.37 -13.52
CA MET A 86 23.97 -29.05 -13.99
C MET A 86 25.01 -28.39 -13.07
N GLU A 87 24.91 -28.57 -11.76
CA GLU A 87 25.92 -28.09 -10.81
C GLU A 87 27.29 -28.74 -11.04
N SER A 88 27.31 -30.03 -11.37
CA SER A 88 28.54 -30.76 -11.67
C SER A 88 29.18 -30.28 -12.99
N GLU A 89 28.37 -29.97 -14.01
CA GLU A 89 28.82 -29.40 -15.28
C GLU A 89 29.37 -27.98 -15.09
N LEU A 90 28.73 -27.16 -14.26
CA LEU A 90 29.20 -25.80 -13.96
C LEU A 90 30.54 -25.84 -13.21
N ARG A 91 30.73 -26.84 -12.35
CA ARG A 91 32.01 -27.09 -11.67
C ARG A 91 33.11 -27.49 -12.66
N LEU A 92 32.78 -28.34 -13.64
CA LEU A 92 33.69 -28.69 -14.74
C LEU A 92 34.04 -27.46 -15.59
N LEU A 93 33.05 -26.67 -16.00
CA LEU A 93 33.25 -25.45 -16.76
C LEU A 93 34.16 -24.45 -16.01
N LYS A 94 33.93 -24.27 -14.71
CA LYS A 94 34.79 -23.42 -13.87
C LYS A 94 36.24 -23.90 -13.86
N SER A 95 36.47 -25.22 -13.83
CA SER A 95 37.82 -25.79 -13.91
C SER A 95 38.46 -25.55 -15.28
N HIS A 96 37.70 -25.67 -16.37
CA HIS A 96 38.18 -25.36 -17.72
C HIS A 96 38.55 -23.89 -17.88
N ILE A 97 37.70 -22.97 -17.41
CA ILE A 97 37.98 -21.53 -17.43
C ILE A 97 39.22 -21.19 -16.59
N LEU A 98 39.43 -21.86 -15.46
CA LEU A 98 40.63 -21.66 -14.64
C LEU A 98 41.90 -22.08 -15.40
N VAL A 99 41.84 -23.21 -16.10
CA VAL A 99 42.96 -23.71 -16.92
C VAL A 99 43.21 -22.79 -18.12
N GLU A 100 42.16 -22.35 -18.84
CA GLU A 100 42.31 -21.38 -19.92
C GLU A 100 42.87 -20.05 -19.43
N LYS A 101 42.42 -19.56 -18.28
CA LYS A 101 42.98 -18.36 -17.66
C LYS A 101 44.48 -18.51 -17.37
N GLN A 102 44.90 -19.65 -16.82
CA GLN A 102 46.33 -19.92 -16.60
C GLN A 102 47.13 -19.99 -17.90
N LEU A 103 46.55 -20.57 -18.96
CA LEU A 103 47.17 -20.61 -20.29
C LEU A 103 47.31 -19.20 -20.87
N VAL A 104 46.27 -18.37 -20.79
CA VAL A 104 46.30 -16.97 -21.23
C VAL A 104 47.31 -16.16 -20.42
N GLU A 105 47.38 -16.34 -19.10
CA GLU A 105 48.38 -15.69 -18.25
C GLU A 105 49.80 -16.15 -18.60
N SER A 106 50.01 -17.43 -18.94
CA SER A 106 51.31 -17.93 -19.40
C SER A 106 51.71 -17.39 -20.76
N LEU A 107 50.76 -17.28 -21.70
CA LEU A 107 50.97 -16.72 -23.03
C LEU A 107 51.24 -15.21 -22.95
N ALA A 108 50.49 -14.49 -22.11
CA ALA A 108 50.73 -13.08 -21.85
C ALA A 108 52.11 -12.85 -21.24
N GLY A 109 52.54 -13.70 -20.30
CA GLY A 109 53.89 -13.68 -19.75
C GLY A 109 54.98 -13.98 -20.79
N GLU A 110 54.75 -14.95 -21.68
CA GLU A 110 55.68 -15.32 -22.75
C GLU A 110 55.81 -14.22 -23.81
N ILE A 111 54.69 -13.59 -24.21
CA ILE A 111 54.69 -12.43 -25.11
C ILE A 111 55.41 -11.24 -24.46
N HIS A 112 55.22 -11.02 -23.16
CA HIS A 112 55.89 -9.93 -22.45
C HIS A 112 57.40 -10.15 -22.36
N LEU A 113 57.86 -11.38 -22.16
CA LEU A 113 59.29 -11.74 -22.21
C LEU A 113 59.87 -11.65 -23.63
N LYS A 114 59.07 -11.95 -24.65
CA LYS A 114 59.49 -11.87 -26.06
C LYS A 114 59.67 -10.42 -26.52
N LEU A 115 58.72 -9.54 -26.17
CA LEU A 115 58.81 -8.09 -26.37
C LEU A 115 60.03 -7.49 -25.66
N LEU A 116 60.29 -7.87 -24.40
CA LEU A 116 61.48 -7.42 -23.67
C LEU A 116 62.80 -7.98 -24.23
N SER A 117 62.76 -9.06 -25.03
CA SER A 117 63.95 -9.65 -25.67
C SER A 117 64.22 -9.11 -27.09
N GLU A 118 63.18 -8.74 -27.85
CA GLU A 118 63.30 -8.10 -29.17
C GLU A 118 63.72 -6.63 -29.03
N GLU A 119 63.27 -5.94 -27.96
CA GLU A 119 63.63 -4.53 -27.69
C GLU A 119 65.12 -4.33 -27.30
N ASN A 120 65.86 -5.43 -27.01
CA ASN A 120 67.26 -5.36 -26.58
C ASN A 120 68.28 -5.80 -27.65
N ILE A 121 67.85 -6.09 -28.88
CA ILE A 121 68.76 -6.56 -29.96
C ILE A 121 68.80 -5.60 -31.17
N ASP A 122 67.85 -4.68 -31.34
CA ASP A 122 67.82 -3.79 -32.52
C ASP A 122 68.31 -2.34 -32.28
N SER A 123 68.85 -2.00 -31.09
CA SER A 123 69.25 -0.62 -30.78
C SER A 123 70.76 -0.37 -30.64
N ILE A 124 71.62 -1.20 -31.25
CA ILE A 124 73.07 -0.94 -31.31
C ILE A 124 73.62 -1.36 -32.69
N ILE A 125 73.63 -0.43 -33.65
CA ILE A 125 74.70 -0.11 -34.63
C ILE A 125 74.14 0.71 -35.81
N GLU A 126 74.61 1.97 -35.86
CA GLU A 126 74.90 2.83 -37.03
C GLU A 126 73.87 2.99 -38.17
N ALA A 127 73.35 4.21 -38.31
CA ALA A 127 73.70 5.06 -39.46
C ALA A 127 73.35 6.53 -39.21
N THR A 128 74.40 7.32 -39.03
CA THR A 128 74.40 8.77 -39.05
C THR A 128 74.06 9.31 -40.46
N PHE A 129 73.40 10.47 -40.48
CA PHE A 129 73.23 11.44 -41.58
C PHE A 129 71.98 11.34 -42.47
N GLY A 130 71.09 12.32 -42.30
CA GLY A 130 70.49 13.06 -43.42
C GLY A 130 68.99 12.89 -43.64
N ASP A 131 68.16 13.50 -42.79
CA ASP A 131 67.08 14.41 -43.21
C ASP A 131 66.47 15.08 -41.97
N GLU A 132 66.97 16.28 -41.64
CA GLU A 132 66.27 17.21 -40.74
C GLU A 132 65.12 17.88 -41.51
N GLU A 133 64.14 17.08 -41.93
CA GLU A 133 62.81 17.61 -42.17
C GLU A 133 62.12 17.62 -40.80
N SER A 134 62.04 18.82 -40.22
CA SER A 134 61.80 19.03 -38.79
C SER A 134 60.59 18.23 -38.30
N PHE A 135 60.73 17.52 -37.18
CA PHE A 135 59.64 16.87 -36.46
C PHE A 135 58.39 17.79 -36.34
N ILE A 136 58.64 19.10 -36.22
CA ILE A 136 57.65 20.18 -36.23
C ILE A 136 56.80 20.18 -37.51
N SER A 137 57.40 20.09 -38.70
CA SER A 137 56.67 20.07 -39.98
C SER A 137 55.79 18.82 -40.15
N LYS A 138 56.22 17.68 -39.61
CA LYS A 138 55.42 16.44 -39.59
C LYS A 138 54.25 16.52 -38.63
N LEU A 139 54.45 17.11 -37.45
CA LEU A 139 53.38 17.32 -36.47
C LEU A 139 52.35 18.34 -36.98
N GLU A 140 52.81 19.40 -37.62
CA GLU A 140 51.96 20.47 -38.17
C GLU A 140 51.11 19.97 -39.34
N SER A 141 51.69 19.23 -40.29
CA SER A 141 50.93 18.58 -41.39
C SER A 141 49.95 17.53 -40.89
N HIS A 142 50.34 16.72 -39.90
CA HIS A 142 49.43 15.76 -39.27
C HIS A 142 48.26 16.45 -38.55
N THR A 143 48.52 17.60 -37.93
CA THR A 143 47.49 18.41 -37.25
C THR A 143 46.47 18.95 -38.25
N ASP A 144 46.93 19.46 -39.40
CA ASP A 144 46.04 19.95 -40.46
C ASP A 144 45.15 18.82 -41.02
N ASP A 145 45.73 17.65 -41.31
CA ASP A 145 44.98 16.47 -41.77
C ASP A 145 43.92 16.01 -40.76
N LEU A 146 44.28 15.95 -39.48
CA LEU A 146 43.37 15.59 -38.39
C LEU A 146 42.19 16.56 -38.30
N VAL A 147 42.47 17.86 -38.40
CA VAL A 147 41.45 18.90 -38.35
C VAL A 147 40.50 18.80 -39.55
N GLU A 148 41.01 18.56 -40.76
CA GLU A 148 40.20 18.39 -41.97
C GLU A 148 39.29 17.15 -41.87
N VAL A 149 39.83 16.02 -41.39
CA VAL A 149 39.05 14.80 -41.16
C VAL A 149 37.93 15.03 -40.14
N LEU A 150 38.24 15.65 -39.00
CA LEU A 150 37.25 15.94 -37.96
C LEU A 150 36.18 16.92 -38.44
N ASP A 151 36.55 17.96 -39.19
CA ASP A 151 35.59 18.90 -39.79
C ASP A 151 34.64 18.22 -40.76
N THR A 152 35.19 17.35 -41.61
CA THR A 152 34.40 16.58 -42.57
C THR A 152 33.39 15.69 -41.83
N LEU A 153 33.83 14.91 -40.84
CA LEU A 153 32.95 14.03 -40.06
C LEU A 153 31.89 14.80 -39.26
N LEU A 154 32.26 15.94 -38.66
CA LEU A 154 31.34 16.83 -37.93
C LEU A 154 30.28 17.45 -38.84
N SER A 155 30.62 17.73 -40.11
CA SER A 155 29.70 18.23 -41.12
C SER A 155 28.71 17.15 -41.59
N GLU A 156 29.17 15.90 -41.68
CA GLU A 156 28.39 14.71 -42.06
C GLU A 156 27.54 14.14 -40.91
N GLN A 157 27.62 14.70 -39.70
CA GLN A 157 27.01 14.18 -38.47
C GLN A 157 27.45 12.76 -38.07
N ARG A 158 28.63 12.31 -38.51
CA ARG A 158 29.21 11.01 -38.14
C ARG A 158 29.92 11.11 -36.79
N LEU A 159 29.14 11.37 -35.74
CA LEU A 159 29.65 11.72 -34.41
C LEU A 159 30.48 10.61 -33.76
N ASP A 160 30.08 9.35 -33.91
CA ASP A 160 30.80 8.20 -33.35
C ASP A 160 32.17 7.98 -34.00
N GLU A 161 32.26 8.27 -35.30
CA GLU A 161 33.51 8.15 -36.05
C GLU A 161 34.45 9.31 -35.72
N ALA A 162 33.93 10.53 -35.60
CA ALA A 162 34.70 11.67 -35.13
C ALA A 162 35.23 11.46 -33.69
N LEU A 163 34.43 10.81 -32.83
CA LEU A 163 34.85 10.42 -31.48
C LEU A 163 35.96 9.37 -31.52
N ALA A 164 35.86 8.34 -32.37
CA ALA A 164 36.89 7.32 -32.51
C ALA A 164 38.22 7.91 -33.00
N VAL A 165 38.18 8.84 -33.96
CA VAL A 165 39.38 9.56 -34.44
C VAL A 165 40.03 10.35 -33.31
N LEU A 166 39.25 11.09 -32.51
CA LEU A 166 39.80 11.83 -31.36
C LEU A 166 40.44 10.94 -30.30
N GLU A 167 39.84 9.79 -29.98
CA GLU A 167 40.41 8.87 -28.98
C GLU A 167 41.70 8.20 -29.47
N MET A 168 41.75 7.82 -30.75
CA MET A 168 42.97 7.28 -31.34
C MET A 168 44.10 8.31 -31.23
N GLU A 169 43.80 9.59 -31.47
CA GLU A 169 44.77 10.67 -31.40
C GLU A 169 45.18 11.05 -29.98
N GLU A 170 44.27 10.99 -29.00
CA GLU A 170 44.63 11.17 -27.60
C GLU A 170 45.65 10.11 -27.15
N THR A 171 45.48 8.85 -27.59
CA THR A 171 46.46 7.77 -27.29
C THR A 171 47.76 7.87 -28.08
N ALA A 172 47.74 8.46 -29.27
CA ALA A 172 48.93 8.69 -30.09
C ALA A 172 49.75 9.87 -29.53
N ALA A 173 49.08 10.96 -29.18
CA ALA A 173 49.67 12.12 -28.51
C ALA A 173 50.33 11.73 -27.18
N GLN A 174 49.70 10.87 -26.36
CA GLN A 174 50.28 10.39 -25.11
C GLN A 174 51.62 9.65 -25.30
N ARG A 175 51.75 8.87 -26.39
CA ARG A 175 52.98 8.15 -26.75
C ARG A 175 54.08 9.12 -27.21
N ILE A 176 53.71 10.08 -28.05
CA ILE A 176 54.63 11.12 -28.55
C ILE A 176 55.16 11.99 -27.39
N ILE A 177 54.33 12.30 -26.39
CA ILE A 177 54.70 13.09 -25.20
C ILE A 177 55.67 12.33 -24.28
N SER A 178 55.60 10.99 -24.22
CA SER A 178 56.47 10.18 -23.34
C SER A 178 57.88 9.93 -23.89
N GLU A 179 58.09 10.07 -25.20
CA GLU A 179 59.32 9.64 -25.88
C GLU A 179 60.35 10.77 -26.10
N GLN A 180 60.00 12.05 -25.98
CA GLN A 180 60.92 13.17 -26.31
C GLN A 180 60.76 14.41 -25.41
N GLU A 181 61.90 15.04 -25.04
CA GLU A 181 61.94 16.39 -24.46
C GLU A 181 61.52 17.42 -25.53
N GLN A 182 60.32 18.00 -25.41
CA GLN A 182 59.69 18.80 -26.46
C GLN A 182 59.58 20.31 -26.17
N ASP A 183 59.47 21.06 -27.27
CA ASP A 183 59.21 22.50 -27.36
C ASP A 183 57.75 22.83 -26.98
N THR A 184 57.56 23.73 -26.02
CA THR A 184 56.28 23.90 -25.28
C THR A 184 55.18 24.58 -26.10
N ASP A 185 55.53 25.42 -27.09
CA ASP A 185 54.57 26.24 -27.84
C ASP A 185 53.78 25.45 -28.92
N VAL A 186 54.42 24.54 -29.65
CA VAL A 186 53.76 23.74 -30.71
C VAL A 186 52.79 22.73 -30.09
N LEU A 187 53.15 22.15 -28.95
CA LEU A 187 52.29 21.23 -28.20
C LEU A 187 51.05 21.95 -27.64
N ALA A 188 51.20 23.19 -27.18
CA ALA A 188 50.09 24.01 -26.72
C ALA A 188 49.11 24.35 -27.87
N PHE A 189 49.63 24.63 -29.07
CA PHE A 189 48.81 24.86 -30.26
C PHE A 189 47.99 23.63 -30.66
N TYR A 190 48.63 22.46 -30.73
CA TYR A 190 47.97 21.19 -31.00
C TYR A 190 46.86 20.89 -29.98
N ASN A 191 47.18 20.96 -28.69
CA ASN A 191 46.23 20.73 -27.61
C ASN A 191 45.04 21.70 -27.66
N SER A 192 45.27 22.95 -28.07
CA SER A 192 44.20 23.94 -28.27
C SER A 192 43.26 23.55 -29.41
N LEU A 193 43.77 23.06 -30.55
CA LEU A 193 42.96 22.62 -31.68
C LEU A 193 42.13 21.38 -31.34
N VAL A 194 42.76 20.37 -30.74
CA VAL A 194 42.08 19.15 -30.28
C VAL A 194 40.99 19.50 -29.26
N SER A 195 41.28 20.38 -28.30
CA SER A 195 40.30 20.86 -27.33
C SER A 195 39.12 21.60 -28.00
N ALA A 196 39.38 22.39 -29.05
CA ALA A 196 38.32 23.06 -29.79
C ALA A 196 37.38 22.06 -30.50
N ARG A 197 37.92 21.00 -31.11
CA ARG A 197 37.11 19.95 -31.77
C ARG A 197 36.37 19.07 -30.77
N LYS A 198 36.99 18.74 -29.66
CA LYS A 198 36.35 18.11 -28.51
C LYS A 198 35.14 18.92 -28.03
N ALA A 199 35.28 20.24 -27.85
CA ALA A 199 34.18 21.12 -27.48
C ALA A 199 33.04 21.15 -28.52
N MET A 200 33.37 21.08 -29.83
CA MET A 200 32.34 20.98 -30.88
C MET A 200 31.58 19.66 -30.81
N LEU A 201 32.27 18.53 -30.58
CA LEU A 201 31.66 17.22 -30.38
C LEU A 201 30.74 17.20 -29.16
N VAL A 202 31.20 17.73 -28.01
CA VAL A 202 30.38 17.88 -26.80
C VAL A 202 29.10 18.65 -27.10
N LYS A 203 29.20 19.78 -27.83
CA LYS A 203 28.04 20.57 -28.22
C LYS A 203 27.07 19.79 -29.12
N LYS A 204 27.59 19.04 -30.10
CA LYS A 204 26.77 18.23 -31.03
C LYS A 204 26.04 17.10 -30.31
N PHE A 205 26.74 16.34 -29.47
CA PHE A 205 26.12 15.29 -28.65
C PHE A 205 25.09 15.85 -27.67
N THR A 206 25.39 17.01 -27.05
CA THR A 206 24.44 17.71 -26.18
C THR A 206 23.15 18.00 -26.94
N VAL A 207 23.22 18.69 -28.09
CA VAL A 207 22.04 19.02 -28.92
C VAL A 207 21.25 17.77 -29.32
N LEU A 208 21.93 16.66 -29.61
CA LEU A 208 21.28 15.39 -29.93
C LEU A 208 20.49 14.85 -28.73
N ALA A 209 21.09 14.85 -27.54
CA ALA A 209 20.47 14.40 -26.31
C ALA A 209 19.33 15.32 -25.82
N GLU A 210 19.39 16.64 -26.09
CA GLU A 210 18.30 17.56 -25.73
C GLU A 210 17.04 17.40 -26.61
N ASN A 211 17.16 16.72 -27.75
CA ASN A 211 16.07 16.61 -28.71
C ASN A 211 14.87 15.84 -28.10
N PRO A 212 13.67 16.45 -27.99
CA PRO A 212 12.52 15.80 -27.36
C PRO A 212 11.99 14.56 -28.08
N ARG A 213 12.40 14.34 -29.34
CA ARG A 213 11.98 13.21 -30.19
C ARG A 213 13.07 12.15 -30.36
N VAL A 214 14.20 12.30 -29.65
CA VAL A 214 15.29 11.32 -29.70
C VAL A 214 14.78 9.96 -29.25
N ASN A 215 15.16 8.92 -29.99
CA ASN A 215 14.87 7.55 -29.58
C ASN A 215 15.81 7.15 -28.44
N GLU A 216 15.39 6.20 -27.59
CA GLU A 216 16.21 5.71 -26.47
C GLU A 216 17.62 5.22 -26.86
N PRO A 217 17.83 4.43 -27.94
CA PRO A 217 19.18 4.03 -28.36
C PRO A 217 20.02 5.21 -28.86
N GLU A 218 19.42 6.18 -29.55
CA GLU A 218 20.09 7.38 -30.01
C GLU A 218 20.52 8.27 -28.83
N LEU A 219 19.64 8.42 -27.82
CA LEU A 219 19.96 9.10 -26.58
C LEU A 219 21.14 8.42 -25.88
N LEU A 220 21.09 7.08 -25.74
CA LEU A 220 22.16 6.33 -25.11
C LEU A 220 23.50 6.49 -25.85
N SER A 221 23.49 6.48 -27.19
CA SER A 221 24.70 6.71 -27.99
C SER A 221 25.29 8.10 -27.74
N ALA A 222 24.45 9.14 -27.69
CA ALA A 222 24.91 10.50 -27.45
C ALA A 222 25.49 10.68 -26.05
N LEU A 223 24.83 10.10 -25.05
CA LEU A 223 25.28 10.15 -23.66
C LEU A 223 26.57 9.36 -23.45
N ASN A 224 26.72 8.19 -24.11
CA ASN A 224 27.96 7.43 -24.11
C ASN A 224 29.10 8.24 -24.74
N GLY A 225 28.83 8.90 -25.88
CA GLY A 225 29.77 9.83 -26.50
C GLY A 225 30.23 10.94 -25.55
N LEU A 226 29.32 11.55 -24.79
CA LEU A 226 29.67 12.54 -23.76
C LEU A 226 30.52 11.94 -22.63
N CYS A 227 30.18 10.74 -22.13
CA CYS A 227 30.96 10.06 -21.11
C CYS A 227 32.41 9.80 -21.58
N ARG A 228 32.57 9.33 -22.83
CA ARG A 228 33.88 9.07 -23.45
C ARG A 228 34.71 10.34 -23.63
N LEU A 229 34.06 11.48 -23.88
CA LEU A 229 34.72 12.80 -23.90
C LEU A 229 35.08 13.34 -22.50
N GLY A 230 34.73 12.64 -21.42
CA GLY A 230 34.95 13.07 -20.04
C GLY A 230 33.81 13.89 -19.43
N GLU A 231 32.74 14.13 -20.18
CA GLU A 231 31.57 14.94 -19.78
C GLU A 231 30.49 14.10 -19.08
N SER A 232 30.90 13.24 -18.14
CA SER A 232 30.00 12.29 -17.47
C SER A 232 28.91 12.98 -16.64
N GLN A 233 29.25 14.08 -15.94
CA GLN A 233 28.27 14.84 -15.16
C GLN A 233 27.19 15.48 -16.05
N LEU A 234 27.60 16.04 -17.19
CA LEU A 234 26.67 16.60 -18.19
C LEU A 234 25.78 15.50 -18.77
N ALA A 235 26.33 14.33 -19.06
CA ALA A 235 25.57 13.18 -19.54
C ALA A 235 24.49 12.76 -18.52
N THR A 236 24.82 12.65 -17.23
CA THR A 236 23.84 12.37 -16.16
C THR A 236 22.74 13.44 -16.13
N GLN A 237 23.09 14.73 -16.16
CA GLN A 237 22.10 15.82 -16.15
C GLN A 237 21.15 15.76 -17.35
N LEU A 238 21.68 15.49 -18.54
CA LEU A 238 20.88 15.38 -19.77
C LEU A 238 19.94 14.17 -19.74
N LEU A 239 20.41 13.03 -19.22
CA LEU A 239 19.60 11.83 -19.02
C LEU A 239 18.40 12.12 -18.12
N LEU A 240 18.66 12.64 -16.91
CA LEU A 240 17.62 12.91 -15.92
C LEU A 240 16.63 13.96 -16.44
N ARG A 241 17.13 15.02 -17.10
CA ARG A 241 16.26 16.05 -17.70
C ARG A 241 15.39 15.50 -18.83
N HIS A 242 15.90 14.59 -19.66
CA HIS A 242 15.11 13.93 -20.69
C HIS A 242 13.92 13.16 -20.07
N TYR A 243 14.21 12.34 -19.06
CA TYR A 243 13.20 11.54 -18.37
C TYR A 243 12.21 12.37 -17.55
N HIS A 244 12.65 13.45 -16.91
CA HIS A 244 11.79 14.44 -16.26
C HIS A 244 10.77 15.03 -17.26
N SER A 245 11.23 15.55 -18.40
CA SER A 245 10.35 16.11 -19.44
C SER A 245 9.39 15.07 -20.01
N ARG A 246 9.85 13.82 -20.21
CA ARG A 246 9.00 12.71 -20.66
C ARG A 246 7.91 12.40 -19.64
N MET A 247 8.26 12.36 -18.35
CA MET A 247 7.31 12.07 -17.28
C MET A 247 6.28 13.18 -17.15
N ALA A 248 6.70 14.45 -17.06
CA ALA A 248 5.81 15.60 -16.97
C ALA A 248 4.78 15.64 -18.12
N LYS A 249 5.24 15.43 -19.36
CA LYS A 249 4.35 15.34 -20.54
C LYS A 249 3.38 14.16 -20.45
N GLY A 250 3.83 13.01 -19.96
CA GLY A 250 2.99 11.83 -19.81
C GLY A 250 1.92 11.99 -18.74
N ILE A 251 2.28 12.54 -17.57
CA ILE A 251 1.34 12.86 -16.49
C ILE A 251 0.29 13.84 -16.99
N GLN A 252 0.69 14.92 -17.67
CA GLN A 252 -0.25 15.91 -18.22
C GLN A 252 -1.21 15.28 -19.24
N ARG A 253 -0.72 14.38 -20.11
CA ARG A 253 -1.58 13.65 -21.06
C ARG A 253 -2.61 12.78 -20.34
N LEU A 254 -2.19 12.03 -19.32
CA LEU A 254 -3.09 11.20 -18.51
C LEU A 254 -4.15 12.05 -17.80
N GLN A 255 -3.75 13.18 -17.20
CA GLN A 255 -4.67 14.12 -16.55
C GLN A 255 -5.68 14.74 -17.53
N SER A 256 -5.27 15.02 -18.77
CA SER A 256 -6.15 15.60 -19.80
C SER A 256 -7.10 14.58 -20.45
N SER A 257 -6.89 13.28 -20.22
CA SER A 257 -7.68 12.22 -20.84
C SER A 257 -9.03 12.07 -20.14
N LYS A 258 -10.07 12.70 -20.72
CA LYS A 258 -11.44 12.64 -20.21
C LYS A 258 -12.10 11.26 -20.26
N SER A 259 -11.47 10.27 -20.91
CA SER A 259 -12.06 8.96 -21.14
C SER A 259 -11.73 7.91 -20.08
N LEU A 260 -10.80 8.20 -19.16
CA LEU A 260 -10.34 7.21 -18.19
C LEU A 260 -11.18 7.28 -16.92
N PRO A 261 -11.85 6.18 -16.53
CA PRO A 261 -12.47 6.08 -15.23
C PRO A 261 -11.47 6.37 -14.10
N ASN A 262 -11.93 7.05 -13.04
CA ASN A 262 -11.11 7.50 -11.91
C ASN A 262 -10.33 6.34 -11.25
N ASP A 263 -10.94 5.18 -11.14
CA ASP A 263 -10.38 3.91 -10.64
C ASP A 263 -9.22 3.38 -11.49
N LEU A 264 -9.20 3.64 -12.80
CA LEU A 264 -8.12 3.25 -13.70
C LEU A 264 -7.01 4.31 -13.78
N TYR A 265 -7.33 5.57 -13.51
CA TYR A 265 -6.38 6.68 -13.61
C TYR A 265 -5.15 6.49 -12.75
N VAL A 266 -5.32 6.18 -11.46
CA VAL A 266 -4.16 6.06 -10.55
C VAL A 266 -3.31 4.83 -10.88
N LYS A 267 -3.94 3.74 -11.29
CA LYS A 267 -3.22 2.53 -11.69
C LYS A 267 -2.34 2.78 -12.91
N GLU A 268 -2.89 3.43 -13.93
CA GLU A 268 -2.11 3.78 -15.13
C GLU A 268 -1.06 4.86 -14.85
N LEU A 269 -1.36 5.85 -14.00
CA LEU A 269 -0.40 6.84 -13.54
C LEU A 269 0.77 6.20 -12.80
N SER A 270 0.50 5.31 -11.84
CA SER A 270 1.54 4.59 -11.08
C SER A 270 2.40 3.77 -12.02
N LYS A 271 1.77 2.95 -12.87
CA LYS A 271 2.48 2.12 -13.86
C LYS A 271 3.36 2.98 -14.76
N PHE A 272 2.84 4.10 -15.27
CA PHE A 272 3.59 5.01 -16.12
C PHE A 272 4.80 5.59 -15.39
N VAL A 273 4.62 6.27 -14.26
CA VAL A 273 5.72 6.93 -13.52
C VAL A 273 6.83 5.95 -13.16
N PHE A 274 6.48 4.83 -12.50
CA PHE A 274 7.49 3.88 -12.05
C PHE A 274 8.14 3.11 -13.22
N SER A 275 7.44 2.96 -14.36
CA SER A 275 8.07 2.43 -15.58
C SER A 275 9.10 3.40 -16.17
N VAL A 276 8.85 4.71 -16.13
CA VAL A 276 9.78 5.73 -16.60
C VAL A 276 11.01 5.81 -15.70
N ILE A 277 10.82 5.73 -14.37
CA ILE A 277 11.93 5.65 -13.41
C ILE A 277 12.78 4.39 -13.67
N CYS A 278 12.13 3.23 -13.85
CA CYS A 278 12.80 1.97 -14.19
C CYS A 278 13.62 2.10 -15.49
N GLN A 279 13.06 2.77 -16.50
CA GLN A 279 13.71 2.98 -17.78
C GLN A 279 14.95 3.89 -17.66
N ALA A 280 14.83 4.98 -16.89
CA ALA A 280 15.95 5.86 -16.59
C ALA A 280 17.08 5.14 -15.84
N ALA A 281 16.73 4.32 -14.84
CA ALA A 281 17.68 3.53 -14.09
C ALA A 281 18.42 2.49 -14.95
N LYS A 282 17.71 1.79 -15.84
CA LYS A 282 18.33 0.88 -16.81
C LYS A 282 19.28 1.61 -17.77
N CYS A 283 18.88 2.78 -18.29
CA CYS A 283 19.75 3.60 -19.13
C CYS A 283 20.99 4.06 -18.37
N PHE A 284 20.84 4.46 -17.12
CA PHE A 284 21.96 4.84 -16.26
C PHE A 284 22.93 3.68 -16.04
N THR A 285 22.43 2.48 -15.73
CA THR A 285 23.26 1.28 -15.61
C THR A 285 23.96 0.92 -16.91
N ALA A 286 23.32 1.13 -18.07
CA ALA A 286 23.95 0.91 -19.38
C ALA A 286 25.09 1.90 -19.68
N LEU A 287 25.03 3.13 -19.17
CA LEU A 287 26.08 4.15 -19.34
C LEU A 287 27.27 3.93 -18.41
N TYR A 288 27.01 3.51 -17.18
CA TYR A 288 27.96 3.63 -16.09
C TYR A 288 28.30 2.30 -15.39
N GLY A 289 27.56 1.23 -15.68
CA GLY A 289 27.60 -0.01 -14.91
C GLY A 289 26.84 0.07 -13.58
N GLU A 290 26.97 -0.96 -12.75
CA GLU A 290 26.22 -1.08 -11.48
C GLU A 290 26.76 -0.21 -10.33
N ILE A 291 28.04 0.19 -10.39
CA ILE A 291 28.72 0.93 -9.33
C ILE A 291 29.32 2.18 -9.95
N ASN A 292 28.73 3.33 -9.65
CA ASN A 292 29.18 4.59 -10.22
C ASN A 292 28.98 5.76 -9.21
N PRO A 293 29.90 6.76 -9.17
CA PRO A 293 29.78 7.93 -8.30
C PRO A 293 28.50 8.75 -8.47
N TYR A 294 27.89 8.77 -9.66
CA TYR A 294 26.67 9.55 -9.95
C TYR A 294 25.36 8.84 -9.53
N ALA A 295 25.43 7.68 -8.86
CA ALA A 295 24.24 6.94 -8.45
C ALA A 295 23.34 7.75 -7.49
N LEU A 296 23.92 8.67 -6.71
CA LEU A 296 23.17 9.57 -5.83
C LEU A 296 22.25 10.50 -6.62
N ASP A 297 22.72 11.07 -7.75
CA ASP A 297 21.92 11.96 -8.59
C ASP A 297 20.67 11.25 -9.14
N LEU A 298 20.80 9.97 -9.53
CA LEU A 298 19.68 9.14 -9.98
C LEU A 298 18.67 8.89 -8.85
N ILE A 299 19.17 8.60 -7.64
CA ILE A 299 18.33 8.34 -6.47
C ILE A 299 17.57 9.61 -6.07
N GLU A 300 18.26 10.76 -5.99
CA GLU A 300 17.65 12.06 -5.70
C GLU A 300 16.58 12.42 -6.73
N TRP A 301 16.90 12.27 -8.03
CA TRP A 301 15.91 12.47 -9.09
C TRP A 301 14.70 11.55 -8.95
N ALA A 302 14.89 10.26 -8.70
CA ALA A 302 13.78 9.32 -8.52
C ALA A 302 12.90 9.70 -7.30
N HIS A 303 13.50 10.23 -6.23
CA HIS A 303 12.76 10.78 -5.10
C HIS A 303 11.93 12.02 -5.47
N GLU A 304 12.50 12.95 -6.24
CA GLU A 304 11.80 14.14 -6.72
C GLU A 304 10.59 13.76 -7.60
N GLU A 305 10.77 12.86 -8.55
CA GLU A 305 9.68 12.39 -9.42
C GLU A 305 8.61 11.62 -8.65
N THR A 306 9.00 10.88 -7.61
CA THR A 306 8.04 10.24 -6.69
C THR A 306 7.20 11.28 -5.95
N GLY A 307 7.77 12.43 -5.63
CA GLY A 307 7.04 13.58 -5.08
C GLY A 307 6.00 14.11 -6.06
N VAL A 308 6.35 14.30 -7.33
CA VAL A 308 5.43 14.76 -8.39
C VAL A 308 4.25 13.79 -8.59
N PHE A 309 4.54 12.48 -8.54
CA PHE A 309 3.51 11.46 -8.52
C PHE A 309 2.59 11.60 -7.31
N ALA A 310 3.16 11.74 -6.12
CA ALA A 310 2.40 11.86 -4.89
C ALA A 310 1.49 13.10 -4.88
N ASP A 311 1.91 14.22 -5.44
CA ASP A 311 1.07 15.41 -5.59
C ASP A 311 -0.14 15.12 -6.49
N SER A 312 0.07 14.46 -7.62
CA SER A 312 -1.00 14.06 -8.53
C SER A 312 -1.96 13.05 -7.88
N PHE A 313 -1.41 12.10 -7.13
CA PHE A 313 -2.16 11.12 -6.35
C PHE A 313 -3.01 11.80 -5.25
N ASN A 314 -2.44 12.76 -4.54
CA ASN A 314 -3.10 13.48 -3.47
C ASN A 314 -4.32 14.28 -3.98
N VAL A 315 -4.19 14.91 -5.15
CA VAL A 315 -5.31 15.59 -5.82
C VAL A 315 -6.44 14.60 -6.13
N TYR A 316 -6.10 13.43 -6.67
CA TYR A 316 -7.06 12.37 -6.95
C TYR A 316 -7.78 11.90 -5.67
N VAL A 317 -7.02 11.55 -4.62
CA VAL A 317 -7.56 11.03 -3.36
C VAL A 317 -8.54 12.01 -2.72
N LYS A 318 -8.21 13.31 -2.74
CA LYS A 318 -9.10 14.36 -2.26
C LYS A 318 -10.40 14.38 -3.07
N SER A 319 -10.33 14.30 -4.40
CA SER A 319 -11.52 14.31 -5.26
C SER A 319 -12.47 13.13 -5.04
N VAL A 320 -11.95 11.90 -4.90
CA VAL A 320 -12.81 10.71 -4.70
C VAL A 320 -13.38 10.61 -3.29
N SER A 321 -12.75 11.26 -2.31
CA SER A 321 -13.23 11.31 -0.93
C SER A 321 -14.56 12.05 -0.77
N GLU A 322 -14.88 12.98 -1.68
CA GLU A 322 -16.13 13.76 -1.65
C GLU A 322 -17.35 12.93 -2.07
N THR A 323 -17.15 11.87 -2.85
CA THR A 323 -18.22 11.04 -3.45
C THR A 323 -18.65 9.82 -2.63
N GLY A 324 -18.07 9.60 -1.43
CA GLY A 324 -18.32 8.43 -0.58
C GLY A 324 -17.53 7.20 -1.03
N GLY A 325 -17.01 6.40 -0.07
CA GLY A 325 -16.15 5.24 -0.36
C GLY A 325 -14.71 5.57 -0.78
N GLY A 326 -14.31 6.86 -0.75
CA GLY A 326 -13.01 7.30 -1.26
C GLY A 326 -11.80 6.80 -0.47
N LEU A 327 -11.95 6.43 0.81
CA LEU A 327 -10.82 5.91 1.59
C LEU A 327 -10.38 4.52 1.10
N TYR A 328 -11.33 3.61 0.87
CA TYR A 328 -11.04 2.29 0.31
C TYR A 328 -10.33 2.39 -1.05
N MET A 329 -10.87 3.21 -1.95
CA MET A 329 -10.26 3.45 -3.26
C MET A 329 -8.86 4.07 -3.15
N ALA A 330 -8.65 4.99 -2.19
CA ALA A 330 -7.34 5.56 -1.93
C ALA A 330 -6.35 4.50 -1.44
N THR A 331 -6.77 3.61 -0.53
CA THR A 331 -5.91 2.55 -0.01
C THR A 331 -5.52 1.52 -1.06
N GLU A 332 -6.47 1.05 -1.87
CA GLU A 332 -6.19 0.15 -3.00
C GLU A 332 -5.19 0.79 -3.98
N SER A 333 -5.35 2.09 -4.23
CA SER A 333 -4.46 2.84 -5.11
C SER A 333 -3.04 2.96 -4.53
N VAL A 334 -2.89 3.12 -3.20
CA VAL A 334 -1.58 3.08 -2.53
C VAL A 334 -0.94 1.71 -2.67
N ASP A 335 -1.70 0.63 -2.47
CA ASP A 335 -1.18 -0.73 -2.59
C ASP A 335 -0.61 -1.01 -3.98
N VAL A 336 -1.32 -0.58 -5.02
CA VAL A 336 -0.83 -0.67 -6.41
C VAL A 336 0.48 0.10 -6.60
N ALA A 337 0.57 1.33 -6.10
CA ALA A 337 1.79 2.12 -6.19
C ALA A 337 2.95 1.49 -5.39
N MET A 338 2.67 0.89 -4.23
CA MET A 338 3.65 0.20 -3.41
C MET A 338 4.24 -1.02 -4.13
N ILE A 339 3.43 -1.78 -4.87
CA ILE A 339 3.92 -2.90 -5.69
C ILE A 339 4.97 -2.39 -6.70
N PHE A 340 4.70 -1.30 -7.41
CA PHE A 340 5.65 -0.74 -8.38
C PHE A 340 6.92 -0.21 -7.73
N CYS A 341 6.83 0.47 -6.57
CA CYS A 341 8.01 0.85 -5.78
C CYS A 341 8.88 -0.37 -5.41
N SER A 342 8.24 -1.50 -5.06
CA SER A 342 8.92 -2.74 -4.70
C SER A 342 9.74 -3.31 -5.85
N LEU A 343 9.23 -3.20 -7.09
CA LEU A 343 9.92 -3.69 -8.28
C LEU A 343 11.21 -2.92 -8.57
N LEU A 344 11.27 -1.63 -8.18
CA LEU A 344 12.45 -0.78 -8.35
C LEU A 344 13.58 -1.10 -7.36
N GLU A 345 13.28 -1.80 -6.26
CA GLU A 345 14.30 -2.23 -5.29
C GLU A 345 15.33 -3.18 -5.93
N SER A 346 14.94 -3.93 -6.97
CA SER A 346 15.86 -4.74 -7.79
C SER A 346 16.96 -3.93 -8.48
N GLN A 347 16.72 -2.63 -8.70
CA GLN A 347 17.65 -1.68 -9.29
C GLN A 347 18.31 -0.78 -8.23
N ARG A 348 18.27 -1.19 -6.95
CA ARG A 348 18.80 -0.44 -5.80
C ARG A 348 18.15 0.93 -5.58
N ILE A 349 16.94 1.13 -6.11
CA ILE A 349 16.15 2.35 -5.92
C ILE A 349 15.02 2.05 -4.94
N VAL A 350 15.08 2.64 -3.74
CA VAL A 350 14.12 2.38 -2.65
C VAL A 350 13.20 3.59 -2.45
N LEU A 351 11.98 3.52 -2.99
CA LEU A 351 11.05 4.67 -3.01
C LEU A 351 9.91 4.60 -1.97
N ARG A 352 9.64 3.42 -1.39
CA ARG A 352 8.52 3.24 -0.45
C ARG A 352 8.51 4.28 0.69
N PRO A 353 9.63 4.56 1.40
CA PRO A 353 9.63 5.54 2.49
C PRO A 353 9.33 6.96 2.00
N CYS A 354 9.85 7.32 0.83
CA CYS A 354 9.62 8.63 0.21
C CYS A 354 8.15 8.78 -0.20
N MET A 355 7.58 7.80 -0.88
CA MET A 355 6.18 7.83 -1.27
C MET A 355 5.25 7.96 -0.05
N MET A 356 5.49 7.18 1.01
CA MET A 356 4.71 7.26 2.25
C MET A 356 4.82 8.61 2.95
N LYS A 357 6.00 9.25 2.92
CA LYS A 357 6.20 10.60 3.47
C LYS A 357 5.27 11.63 2.81
N HIS A 358 5.01 11.51 1.50
CA HIS A 358 4.16 12.45 0.76
C HIS A 358 2.66 12.10 0.77
N ILE A 359 2.30 10.82 0.85
CA ILE A 359 0.89 10.37 0.79
C ILE A 359 0.22 10.33 2.17
N ARG A 360 0.96 9.96 3.22
CA ARG A 360 0.42 9.77 4.59
C ARG A 360 -0.36 10.99 5.13
N PRO A 361 0.09 12.25 4.94
CA PRO A 361 -0.67 13.42 5.39
C PRO A 361 -2.06 13.52 4.74
N THR A 362 -2.16 13.26 3.44
CA THR A 362 -3.43 13.31 2.71
C THR A 362 -4.39 12.20 3.15
N LEU A 363 -3.88 10.98 3.35
CA LEU A 363 -4.71 9.88 3.89
C LEU A 363 -5.24 10.21 5.28
N LYS A 364 -4.42 10.85 6.13
CA LYS A 364 -4.85 11.31 7.44
C LYS A 364 -5.97 12.35 7.34
N GLU A 365 -5.84 13.35 6.46
CA GLU A 365 -6.89 14.36 6.22
C GLU A 365 -8.21 13.70 5.78
N VAL A 366 -8.15 12.73 4.87
CA VAL A 366 -9.34 11.98 4.39
C VAL A 366 -9.96 11.16 5.52
N LEU A 367 -9.14 10.45 6.31
CA LEU A 367 -9.61 9.71 7.47
C LEU A 367 -10.33 10.63 8.46
N GLU A 368 -9.75 11.78 8.80
CA GLU A 368 -10.37 12.76 9.71
C GLU A 368 -11.68 13.33 9.15
N ALA A 369 -11.75 13.59 7.84
CA ALA A 369 -12.99 14.01 7.19
C ALA A 369 -14.08 12.92 7.27
N GLN A 370 -13.71 11.65 7.05
CA GLN A 370 -14.62 10.52 7.15
C GLN A 370 -15.11 10.32 8.59
N MET A 371 -14.22 10.42 9.59
CA MET A 371 -14.60 10.34 11.00
C MET A 371 -15.57 11.47 11.40
N ARG A 372 -15.33 12.70 10.92
CA ARG A 372 -16.29 13.81 11.10
C ARG A 372 -17.64 13.53 10.46
N HIS A 373 -17.67 12.90 9.28
CA HIS A 373 -18.91 12.48 8.66
C HIS A 373 -19.65 11.46 9.54
N PHE A 374 -18.97 10.43 10.03
CA PHE A 374 -19.58 9.42 10.90
C PHE A 374 -20.08 9.98 12.23
N LYS A 375 -19.40 10.95 12.84
CA LYS A 375 -19.93 11.68 14.01
C LYS A 375 -21.31 12.29 13.74
N ARG A 376 -21.50 12.92 12.58
CA ARG A 376 -22.82 13.45 12.18
C ARG A 376 -23.85 12.35 11.99
N VAL A 377 -23.47 11.22 11.38
CA VAL A 377 -24.36 10.06 11.22
C VAL A 377 -24.81 9.52 12.58
N ILE A 378 -23.90 9.47 13.56
CA ILE A 378 -24.21 9.11 14.95
C ILE A 378 -25.26 10.06 15.54
N GLY A 379 -25.06 11.38 15.40
CA GLY A 379 -26.04 12.38 15.83
C GLY A 379 -27.43 12.19 15.19
N ILE A 380 -27.47 11.86 13.89
CA ILE A 380 -28.75 11.64 13.18
C ILE A 380 -29.51 10.45 13.76
N PHE A 381 -28.90 9.26 13.84
CA PHE A 381 -29.67 8.08 14.26
C PHE A 381 -30.00 8.05 15.76
N THR A 382 -29.22 8.74 16.59
CA THR A 382 -29.50 8.89 18.04
C THR A 382 -30.64 9.87 18.30
N SER A 383 -30.75 10.93 17.49
CA SER A 383 -31.88 11.87 17.57
C SER A 383 -33.24 11.23 17.30
N CYS A 384 -33.27 10.08 16.63
CA CYS A 384 -34.48 9.32 16.30
C CYS A 384 -34.66 8.06 17.15
N ASP A 385 -33.86 7.86 18.20
CA ASP A 385 -34.01 6.67 19.06
C ASP A 385 -35.27 6.78 19.93
N THR A 386 -35.82 5.66 20.36
CA THR A 386 -36.86 5.62 21.39
C THR A 386 -36.30 5.27 22.77
N TRP A 387 -35.00 4.98 22.85
CA TRP A 387 -34.28 4.47 24.02
C TRP A 387 -34.86 3.14 24.53
N ALA A 388 -35.59 2.42 23.67
CA ALA A 388 -36.16 1.13 23.98
C ALA A 388 -35.11 0.03 23.79
N LEU A 389 -34.96 -0.83 24.79
CA LEU A 389 -34.08 -1.98 24.73
C LEU A 389 -34.73 -3.10 23.91
N SER A 390 -33.99 -3.64 22.94
CA SER A 390 -34.40 -4.74 22.08
C SER A 390 -33.37 -5.86 22.12
N ARG A 391 -33.84 -7.09 21.92
CA ARG A 391 -32.99 -8.28 21.83
C ARG A 391 -32.54 -8.44 20.37
N TYR A 392 -31.24 -8.46 20.16
CA TYR A 392 -30.64 -8.67 18.84
C TYR A 392 -29.70 -9.87 18.85
N LEU A 393 -29.71 -10.63 17.76
CA LEU A 393 -28.86 -11.79 17.58
C LEU A 393 -27.42 -11.33 17.31
N VAL A 394 -26.46 -11.87 18.07
CA VAL A 394 -25.07 -11.40 18.02
C VAL A 394 -24.45 -11.65 16.65
N SER A 395 -24.70 -12.79 16.00
CA SER A 395 -24.22 -13.07 14.63
C SER A 395 -24.92 -12.28 13.53
N GLY A 396 -26.05 -11.64 13.83
CA GLY A 396 -26.70 -10.68 12.92
C GLY A 396 -26.12 -9.27 13.03
N ILE A 397 -25.34 -9.01 14.08
CA ILE A 397 -24.63 -7.76 14.30
C ILE A 397 -23.14 -7.92 14.00
N LEU A 398 -22.51 -9.04 14.36
CA LEU A 398 -21.09 -9.33 14.13
C LEU A 398 -20.92 -10.25 12.90
N SER A 399 -20.24 -9.79 11.85
CA SER A 399 -20.03 -10.53 10.60
C SER A 399 -19.00 -11.66 10.72
N ASP A 400 -19.05 -12.63 9.81
CA ASP A 400 -18.09 -13.74 9.72
C ASP A 400 -16.67 -13.21 9.44
N GLY A 401 -15.70 -13.45 10.35
CA GLY A 401 -14.34 -12.89 10.28
C GLY A 401 -13.78 -12.38 11.62
N PHE A 402 -14.60 -12.32 12.68
CA PHE A 402 -14.11 -12.08 14.04
C PHE A 402 -13.68 -13.40 14.69
N PRO A 403 -12.48 -13.49 15.31
CA PRO A 403 -12.09 -14.64 16.11
C PRO A 403 -13.11 -14.84 17.22
N HIS A 404 -13.60 -16.06 17.31
CA HIS A 404 -14.43 -16.54 18.42
C HIS A 404 -13.54 -16.78 19.64
N ASP A 405 -12.82 -15.76 20.11
CA ASP A 405 -12.01 -15.89 21.32
C ASP A 405 -12.94 -15.89 22.55
N GLY A 406 -13.37 -17.10 22.92
CA GLY A 406 -13.69 -17.59 24.26
C GLY A 406 -14.74 -16.89 25.13
N THR A 407 -15.10 -15.64 24.83
CA THR A 407 -15.89 -14.76 25.71
C THR A 407 -17.32 -14.59 25.19
N TRP A 408 -17.53 -14.76 23.88
CA TRP A 408 -18.84 -14.66 23.21
C TRP A 408 -19.51 -16.01 22.94
N VAL A 409 -18.85 -17.12 23.26
CA VAL A 409 -19.31 -18.49 22.98
C VAL A 409 -20.67 -18.80 23.63
N ASP A 410 -21.08 -18.04 24.66
CA ASP A 410 -22.31 -18.31 25.41
C ASP A 410 -23.48 -17.33 25.18
N LEU A 411 -23.32 -16.24 24.40
CA LEU A 411 -24.40 -15.25 24.19
C LEU A 411 -24.91 -15.22 22.75
N GLU A 412 -26.01 -15.92 22.50
CA GLU A 412 -26.75 -15.88 21.23
C GLU A 412 -27.36 -14.49 20.96
N TYR A 413 -27.68 -13.73 22.02
CA TYR A 413 -28.33 -12.42 21.92
C TYR A 413 -27.68 -11.35 22.80
N CYS A 414 -27.71 -10.10 22.33
CA CYS A 414 -27.38 -8.91 23.11
C CYS A 414 -28.59 -7.96 23.23
N LEU A 415 -28.63 -7.23 24.34
CA LEU A 415 -29.64 -6.21 24.59
C LEU A 415 -29.08 -4.84 24.21
N LEU A 416 -29.65 -4.22 23.19
CA LEU A 416 -29.23 -2.91 22.69
C LEU A 416 -30.44 -2.02 22.41
N THR A 417 -30.22 -0.72 22.44
CA THR A 417 -31.13 0.23 21.81
C THR A 417 -30.97 0.21 20.29
N ASN A 418 -31.89 0.85 19.57
CA ASN A 418 -31.78 0.97 18.12
C ASN A 418 -30.52 1.75 17.71
N SER A 419 -30.17 2.82 18.44
CA SER A 419 -28.92 3.57 18.22
C SER A 419 -27.69 2.74 18.58
N GLY A 420 -27.74 1.93 19.64
CA GLY A 420 -26.64 1.03 20.01
C GLY A 420 -26.33 0.01 18.91
N ARG A 421 -27.37 -0.63 18.36
CA ARG A 421 -27.21 -1.52 17.21
C ARG A 421 -26.63 -0.77 16.00
N LYS A 422 -27.19 0.38 15.64
CA LYS A 422 -26.72 1.18 14.49
C LYS A 422 -25.29 1.66 14.67
N PHE A 423 -24.89 2.04 15.88
CA PHE A 423 -23.52 2.42 16.21
C PHE A 423 -22.55 1.26 15.98
N ILE A 424 -22.88 0.04 16.44
CA ILE A 424 -22.04 -1.14 16.21
C ILE A 424 -21.93 -1.47 14.72
N THR A 425 -23.04 -1.46 13.98
CA THR A 425 -23.01 -1.70 12.53
C THR A 425 -22.20 -0.62 11.78
N LEU A 426 -22.29 0.64 12.21
CA LEU A 426 -21.46 1.72 11.68
C LEU A 426 -19.98 1.44 11.96
N LEU A 427 -19.63 1.06 13.19
CA LEU A 427 -18.26 0.75 13.58
C LEU A 427 -17.63 -0.33 12.70
N GLN A 428 -18.42 -1.34 12.33
CA GLN A 428 -17.99 -2.40 11.41
C GLN A 428 -17.73 -1.89 10.00
N ALA A 429 -18.62 -1.07 9.46
CA ALA A 429 -18.44 -0.45 8.16
C ALA A 429 -17.17 0.42 8.16
N VAL A 430 -16.98 1.25 9.19
CA VAL A 430 -15.76 2.05 9.36
C VAL A 430 -14.52 1.17 9.36
N ILE A 431 -14.51 0.10 10.17
CA ILE A 431 -13.32 -0.74 10.28
C ILE A 431 -12.99 -1.47 8.99
N LYS A 432 -13.99 -1.93 8.24
CA LYS A 432 -13.75 -2.50 6.91
C LYS A 432 -13.06 -1.50 5.99
N ASP A 433 -13.46 -0.24 6.03
CA ASP A 433 -12.88 0.82 5.19
C ASP A 433 -11.46 1.23 5.63
N VAL A 434 -11.18 1.24 6.94
CA VAL A 434 -9.88 1.66 7.48
C VAL A 434 -8.89 0.50 7.65
N TYR A 435 -9.33 -0.75 7.56
CA TYR A 435 -8.47 -1.93 7.75
C TYR A 435 -7.19 -1.92 6.89
N PRO A 436 -7.24 -1.53 5.60
CA PRO A 436 -6.02 -1.45 4.79
C PRO A 436 -4.99 -0.43 5.30
N LEU A 437 -5.41 0.60 6.04
CA LEU A 437 -4.50 1.63 6.57
C LEU A 437 -3.56 1.13 7.66
N PHE A 438 -3.86 0.00 8.31
CA PHE A 438 -2.96 -0.61 9.29
C PHE A 438 -1.64 -1.06 8.64
N ALA A 439 -1.69 -1.53 7.39
CA ALA A 439 -0.47 -1.85 6.63
C ALA A 439 0.40 -0.61 6.32
N LEU A 440 -0.16 0.59 6.46
CA LEU A 440 0.51 1.88 6.21
C LEU A 440 1.00 2.55 7.52
N GLU A 441 1.00 1.81 8.64
CA GLU A 441 1.40 2.25 9.99
C GLU A 441 0.56 3.46 10.47
N MET A 442 -0.74 3.46 10.18
CA MET A 442 -1.67 4.53 10.58
C MET A 442 -2.49 4.19 11.83
N ASP A 443 -2.08 3.17 12.58
CA ASP A 443 -2.86 2.57 13.67
C ASP A 443 -3.25 3.60 14.73
N SER A 444 -2.32 4.48 15.10
CA SER A 444 -2.58 5.55 16.07
C SER A 444 -3.73 6.47 15.66
N PHE A 445 -3.82 6.84 14.37
CA PHE A 445 -4.88 7.68 13.84
C PHE A 445 -6.22 6.93 13.77
N ILE A 446 -6.18 5.63 13.50
CA ILE A 446 -7.37 4.77 13.46
C ILE A 446 -7.94 4.59 14.86
N ILE A 447 -7.11 4.20 15.83
CA ILE A 447 -7.49 4.01 17.23
C ILE A 447 -8.07 5.31 17.79
N GLU A 448 -7.42 6.45 17.53
CA GLU A 448 -7.89 7.78 17.89
C GLU A 448 -9.26 8.09 17.27
N GLY A 449 -9.43 7.85 15.96
CA GLY A 449 -10.68 8.07 15.24
C GLY A 449 -11.84 7.26 15.83
N LEU A 450 -11.63 5.96 16.05
CA LEU A 450 -12.62 5.05 16.61
C LEU A 450 -12.99 5.44 18.06
N ARG A 451 -11.99 5.80 18.88
CA ARG A 451 -12.22 6.34 20.22
C ARG A 451 -13.10 7.58 20.16
N ASN A 452 -12.81 8.50 19.26
CA ASN A 452 -13.55 9.75 19.12
C ASN A 452 -14.99 9.54 18.64
N LEU A 453 -15.28 8.51 17.84
CA LEU A 453 -16.65 8.11 17.51
C LEU A 453 -17.39 7.57 18.73
N PHE A 454 -16.73 6.74 19.54
CA PHE A 454 -17.31 6.22 20.78
C PHE A 454 -17.60 7.34 21.80
N MET A 455 -16.67 8.27 21.97
CA MET A 455 -16.84 9.42 22.86
C MET A 455 -17.99 10.33 22.40
N GLU A 456 -18.15 10.53 21.08
CA GLU A 456 -19.29 11.27 20.51
C GLU A 456 -20.62 10.60 20.89
N TYR A 457 -20.68 9.28 20.72
CA TYR A 457 -21.86 8.50 21.06
C TYR A 457 -22.20 8.58 22.56
N ILE A 458 -21.21 8.47 23.45
CA ILE A 458 -21.43 8.68 24.89
C ILE A 458 -21.93 10.08 25.20
N SER A 459 -21.34 11.12 24.62
CA SER A 459 -21.75 12.50 24.88
C SER A 459 -23.22 12.74 24.54
N ILE A 460 -23.73 12.09 23.49
CA ILE A 460 -25.15 12.11 23.14
C ILE A 460 -25.99 11.37 24.17
N LEU A 461 -25.56 10.20 24.66
CA LEU A 461 -26.26 9.45 25.70
C LEU A 461 -26.28 10.21 27.05
N GLU A 462 -25.19 10.90 27.39
CA GLU A 462 -25.11 11.84 28.52
C GLU A 462 -26.14 12.95 28.41
N GLY A 463 -26.23 13.56 27.22
CA GLY A 463 -27.24 14.57 26.91
C GLY A 463 -28.66 14.03 27.04
N ALA A 464 -28.92 12.81 26.55
CA ALA A 464 -30.22 12.17 26.64
C ALA A 464 -30.66 11.88 28.09
N MET A 465 -29.72 11.64 29.01
CA MET A 465 -29.99 11.40 30.43
C MET A 465 -30.06 12.66 31.29
N THR A 466 -29.76 13.84 30.72
CA THR A 466 -29.77 15.12 31.45
C THR A 466 -31.06 15.88 31.14
N SER A 467 -31.88 16.17 32.15
CA SER A 467 -33.16 16.87 31.96
C SER A 467 -32.96 18.31 31.51
N ARG A 468 -33.85 18.81 30.66
CA ARG A 468 -33.86 20.17 30.06
C ARG A 468 -33.86 21.33 31.08
N SER A 469 -33.90 21.07 32.38
CA SER A 469 -33.99 22.08 33.46
C SER A 469 -32.69 22.83 33.77
N ASP A 470 -31.54 22.36 33.26
CA ASP A 470 -30.23 22.82 33.77
C ASP A 470 -29.51 23.83 32.84
N PHE A 471 -30.11 24.24 31.71
CA PHE A 471 -29.52 25.20 30.78
C PHE A 471 -30.50 26.31 30.36
N PRO A 472 -30.09 27.60 30.39
CA PRO A 472 -30.90 28.70 29.86
C PRO A 472 -31.04 28.58 28.35
N GLU A 473 -32.22 28.91 27.83
CA GLU A 473 -32.59 28.87 26.42
C GLU A 473 -31.56 29.54 25.51
N GLY A 474 -31.00 28.78 24.56
CA GLY A 474 -30.18 29.33 23.49
C GLY A 474 -29.49 28.27 22.62
N GLY A 475 -30.16 27.84 21.55
CA GLY A 475 -29.50 27.34 20.34
C GLY A 475 -29.42 25.82 20.13
N GLY A 476 -30.49 25.24 19.60
CA GLY A 476 -30.37 24.48 18.34
C GLY A 476 -29.78 23.07 18.32
N THR A 477 -30.13 22.18 19.26
CA THR A 477 -30.28 20.75 18.94
C THR A 477 -31.46 20.19 19.71
N THR A 478 -32.45 19.66 18.99
CA THR A 478 -33.55 18.87 19.56
C THR A 478 -32.98 17.54 20.05
N ASN A 479 -32.26 17.58 21.17
CA ASN A 479 -31.71 16.37 21.78
C ASN A 479 -32.88 15.50 22.24
N ASN A 480 -32.90 14.28 21.74
CA ASN A 480 -33.88 13.27 22.11
C ASN A 480 -33.61 12.83 23.55
N VAL A 481 -34.54 13.11 24.47
CA VAL A 481 -34.35 12.93 25.92
C VAL A 481 -34.97 11.62 26.39
N ALA A 482 -34.35 10.95 27.36
CA ALA A 482 -34.91 9.81 28.06
C ALA A 482 -35.86 10.28 29.19
N GLU A 483 -37.15 10.36 28.87
CA GLU A 483 -38.19 10.89 29.76
C GLU A 483 -38.48 9.97 30.95
N SER A 484 -38.34 8.66 30.78
CA SER A 484 -38.63 7.67 31.82
C SER A 484 -37.38 7.05 32.44
N ILE A 485 -37.48 6.62 33.70
CA ILE A 485 -36.42 5.86 34.39
C ILE A 485 -36.10 4.57 33.62
N LEU A 486 -37.09 3.93 33.00
CA LEU A 486 -36.88 2.73 32.19
C LEU A 486 -36.01 3.01 30.96
N GLN A 487 -36.19 4.15 30.29
CA GLN A 487 -35.33 4.56 29.18
C GLN A 487 -33.91 4.88 29.66
N GLN A 488 -33.75 5.53 30.81
CA GLN A 488 -32.43 5.81 31.38
C GLN A 488 -31.69 4.52 31.76
N VAL A 489 -32.38 3.53 32.36
CA VAL A 489 -31.82 2.20 32.63
C VAL A 489 -31.49 1.47 31.32
N SER A 490 -32.32 1.63 30.27
CA SER A 490 -32.05 1.06 28.95
C SER A 490 -30.77 1.65 28.32
N ILE A 491 -30.54 2.96 28.48
CA ILE A 491 -29.30 3.62 28.06
C ILE A 491 -28.08 3.04 28.80
N LEU A 492 -28.18 2.77 30.11
CA LEU A 492 -27.10 2.17 30.89
C LEU A 492 -26.76 0.73 30.49
N LEU A 493 -27.79 -0.09 30.23
CA LEU A 493 -27.60 -1.45 29.73
C LEU A 493 -26.97 -1.43 28.34
N ASN A 494 -27.46 -0.54 27.49
CA ASN A 494 -26.97 -0.33 26.14
C ASN A 494 -25.49 0.08 26.12
N ILE A 495 -25.07 1.08 26.91
CA ILE A 495 -23.66 1.48 26.94
C ILE A 495 -22.75 0.37 27.49
N SER A 496 -23.23 -0.43 28.44
CA SER A 496 -22.49 -1.57 28.98
C SER A 496 -22.20 -2.61 27.89
N ALA A 497 -23.20 -2.92 27.06
CA ALA A 497 -23.07 -3.84 25.94
C ALA A 497 -22.18 -3.24 24.82
N VAL A 498 -22.43 -1.99 24.41
CA VAL A 498 -21.65 -1.30 23.36
C VAL A 498 -20.18 -1.17 23.75
N ARG A 499 -19.87 -0.81 25.00
CA ARG A 499 -18.49 -0.75 25.52
C ARG A 499 -17.78 -2.09 25.38
N HIS A 500 -18.43 -3.18 25.83
CA HIS A 500 -17.86 -4.51 25.75
C HIS A 500 -17.56 -4.90 24.30
N ILE A 501 -18.53 -4.71 23.40
CA ILE A 501 -18.39 -4.99 21.97
C ILE A 501 -17.26 -4.16 21.36
N PHE A 502 -17.22 -2.85 21.64
CA PHE A 502 -16.19 -1.94 21.14
C PHE A 502 -14.78 -2.37 21.58
N SER A 503 -14.58 -2.72 22.85
CA SER A 503 -13.28 -3.20 23.34
C SER A 503 -12.85 -4.51 22.69
N SER A 504 -13.75 -5.50 22.61
CA SER A 504 -13.45 -6.77 21.91
C SER A 504 -13.10 -6.54 20.44
N PHE A 505 -13.80 -5.61 19.81
CA PHE A 505 -13.61 -5.24 18.40
C PHE A 505 -12.23 -4.62 18.15
N LEU A 506 -11.82 -3.63 18.96
CA LEU A 506 -10.51 -3.02 18.86
C LEU A 506 -9.37 -4.03 19.07
N ILE A 507 -9.47 -4.86 20.12
CA ILE A 507 -8.45 -5.88 20.42
C ILE A 507 -8.28 -6.80 19.21
N THR A 508 -9.38 -7.30 18.67
CA THR A 508 -9.38 -8.23 17.53
C THR A 508 -8.67 -7.64 16.31
N VAL A 509 -9.03 -6.41 15.94
CA VAL A 509 -8.51 -5.78 14.72
C VAL A 509 -7.01 -5.55 14.83
N ILE A 510 -6.55 -5.04 15.97
CA ILE A 510 -5.12 -4.77 16.20
C ILE A 510 -4.32 -6.07 16.29
N HIS A 511 -4.87 -7.11 16.92
CA HIS A 511 -4.22 -8.42 16.98
C HIS A 511 -4.10 -9.10 15.61
N ASN A 512 -5.12 -8.97 14.76
CA ASN A 512 -5.12 -9.54 13.42
C ASN A 512 -4.16 -8.83 12.45
N THR A 513 -3.85 -7.56 12.69
CA THR A 513 -2.90 -6.77 11.89
C THR A 513 -1.43 -7.03 12.24
N CYS A 514 -1.13 -7.71 13.34
CA CYS A 514 0.22 -8.12 13.72
C CYS A 514 0.50 -9.57 13.26
N PRO A 515 1.13 -9.81 12.09
CA PRO A 515 1.53 -11.15 11.71
C PRO A 515 2.51 -11.73 12.74
N VAL A 516 2.24 -12.97 13.15
CA VAL A 516 2.99 -13.73 14.18
C VAL A 516 4.51 -13.80 13.89
N ASN A 517 4.93 -13.60 12.63
CA ASN A 517 6.33 -13.61 12.20
C ASN A 517 7.10 -12.28 12.38
N VAL A 518 6.47 -11.16 12.71
CA VAL A 518 7.16 -9.87 12.94
C VAL A 518 7.49 -9.63 14.42
N LYS A 519 6.98 -10.48 15.33
CA LYS A 519 7.23 -10.42 16.78
C LYS A 519 8.70 -10.55 17.19
N LYS A 520 9.62 -10.88 16.27
CA LYS A 520 11.06 -10.99 16.55
C LYS A 520 11.90 -9.79 16.11
N ALA A 521 11.38 -8.82 15.34
CA ALA A 521 12.21 -7.77 14.75
C ALA A 521 12.06 -6.36 15.38
N THR A 522 10.94 -6.00 16.00
CA THR A 522 10.75 -4.65 16.59
C THR A 522 9.86 -4.68 17.83
N SER A 523 10.42 -4.99 19.01
CA SER A 523 9.66 -5.01 20.28
C SER A 523 9.04 -3.63 20.62
N TYR A 524 9.73 -2.54 20.27
CA TYR A 524 9.36 -1.18 20.67
C TYR A 524 8.09 -0.64 19.98
N ALA A 525 7.87 -0.99 18.71
CA ALA A 525 6.70 -0.54 17.94
C ALA A 525 5.42 -1.27 18.40
N VAL A 526 5.53 -2.58 18.65
CA VAL A 526 4.45 -3.41 19.19
C VAL A 526 4.08 -2.94 20.60
N ASP A 527 5.07 -2.63 21.44
CA ASP A 527 4.83 -2.08 22.78
C ASP A 527 4.13 -0.72 22.76
N CYS A 528 4.41 0.12 21.74
CA CYS A 528 3.77 1.42 21.58
C CYS A 528 2.31 1.29 21.14
N GLN A 529 2.02 0.44 20.16
CA GLN A 529 0.66 0.15 19.72
C GLN A 529 -0.19 -0.46 20.85
N GLN A 530 0.36 -1.41 21.61
CA GLN A 530 -0.35 -2.01 22.73
C GLN A 530 -0.68 -0.98 23.81
N LYS A 531 0.25 -0.08 24.15
CA LYS A 531 0.00 1.01 25.10
C LYS A 531 -1.14 1.93 24.65
N GLN A 532 -1.19 2.29 23.37
CA GLN A 532 -2.26 3.13 22.81
C GLN A 532 -3.62 2.42 22.84
N LEU A 533 -3.64 1.11 22.57
CA LEU A 533 -4.84 0.29 22.70
C LEU A 533 -5.32 0.25 24.16
N ASP A 534 -4.42 -0.02 25.10
CA ASP A 534 -4.74 -0.09 26.53
C ASP A 534 -5.26 1.25 27.05
N GLU A 535 -4.65 2.37 26.65
CA GLU A 535 -5.10 3.73 26.97
C GLU A 535 -6.50 4.00 26.39
N CYS A 536 -6.75 3.59 25.14
CA CYS A 536 -8.05 3.73 24.51
C CYS A 536 -9.13 2.94 25.26
N ILE A 537 -8.88 1.67 25.59
CA ILE A 537 -9.80 0.81 26.34
C ILE A 537 -10.07 1.39 27.73
N LEU A 538 -9.03 1.86 28.42
CA LEU A 538 -9.14 2.49 29.73
C LEU A 538 -10.04 3.73 29.64
N ARG A 539 -9.81 4.61 28.65
CA ARG A 539 -10.59 5.84 28.49
C ARG A 539 -12.06 5.57 28.17
N VAL A 540 -12.31 4.59 27.31
CA VAL A 540 -13.65 4.10 26.99
C VAL A 540 -14.37 3.58 28.24
N LYS A 541 -13.66 2.85 29.10
CA LYS A 541 -14.18 2.35 30.38
C LYS A 541 -14.49 3.49 31.34
N GLU A 542 -13.54 4.39 31.59
CA GLU A 542 -13.71 5.55 32.49
C GLU A 542 -14.93 6.39 32.12
N THR A 543 -15.11 6.67 30.83
CA THR A 543 -16.22 7.51 30.36
C THR A 543 -17.56 6.79 30.51
N SER A 544 -17.60 5.48 30.25
CA SER A 544 -18.80 4.66 30.48
C SER A 544 -19.15 4.55 31.98
N ASP A 545 -18.14 4.44 32.85
CA ASP A 545 -18.31 4.40 34.30
C ASP A 545 -18.73 5.75 34.88
N HIS A 546 -18.24 6.85 34.30
CA HIS A 546 -18.68 8.20 34.63
C HIS A 546 -20.17 8.39 34.35
N LEU A 547 -20.62 7.97 33.18
CA LEU A 547 -22.04 8.00 32.80
C LEU A 547 -22.93 7.26 33.79
N ARG A 548 -22.51 6.06 34.18
CA ARG A 548 -23.20 5.23 35.17
C ARG A 548 -23.22 5.88 36.55
N SER A 549 -22.13 6.53 36.95
CA SER A 549 -22.02 7.24 38.22
C SER A 549 -22.96 8.46 38.27
N GLN A 550 -23.05 9.23 37.18
CA GLN A 550 -23.99 10.36 37.08
C GLN A 550 -25.45 9.91 37.25
N PHE A 551 -25.83 8.79 36.63
CA PHE A 551 -27.17 8.22 36.82
C PHE A 551 -27.42 7.84 38.29
N TYR A 552 -26.48 7.13 38.92
CA TYR A 552 -26.64 6.74 40.33
C TYR A 552 -26.77 7.96 41.24
N GLN A 553 -25.95 8.98 41.03
CA GLN A 553 -26.02 10.22 41.78
C GLN A 553 -27.42 10.86 41.65
N ARG A 554 -27.93 10.98 40.41
CA ARG A 554 -29.24 11.62 40.15
C ARG A 554 -30.44 10.83 40.61
N VAL A 555 -30.41 9.51 40.60
CA VAL A 555 -31.57 8.67 40.94
C VAL A 555 -31.57 8.27 42.41
N ILE A 556 -30.40 8.02 43.00
CA ILE A 556 -30.26 7.54 44.38
C ILE A 556 -30.11 8.70 45.37
N GLU A 557 -29.48 9.84 45.02
CA GLU A 557 -29.28 10.95 45.96
C GLU A 557 -30.41 11.99 45.96
N ARG A 558 -31.29 12.01 44.94
CA ARG A 558 -32.45 12.92 44.85
C ARG A 558 -33.55 12.73 45.91
N PRO A 559 -33.78 11.55 46.53
CA PRO A 559 -34.82 11.43 47.56
C PRO A 559 -34.41 12.04 48.91
N VAL A 560 -33.12 12.31 49.17
CA VAL A 560 -32.66 12.60 50.54
C VAL A 560 -32.82 14.08 50.94
N SER A 561 -33.06 14.99 49.98
CA SER A 561 -33.15 16.43 50.27
C SER A 561 -34.57 17.03 50.33
N VAL A 562 -35.62 16.28 49.98
CA VAL A 562 -37.01 16.80 49.96
C VAL A 562 -37.81 16.44 51.23
N GLU A 563 -37.40 15.44 52.02
CA GLU A 563 -38.13 15.06 53.23
C GLU A 563 -37.72 15.78 54.52
N ASN A 564 -36.72 16.68 54.49
CA ASN A 564 -36.17 17.30 55.70
C ASN A 564 -36.30 18.82 55.79
N SER A 565 -37.44 19.38 55.33
CA SER A 565 -37.79 20.77 55.61
C SER A 565 -39.25 20.90 56.08
N GLY A 566 -39.41 20.97 57.40
CA GLY A 566 -40.38 21.89 57.99
C GLY A 566 -41.72 21.32 58.48
N ILE A 567 -41.69 20.40 59.45
CA ILE A 567 -42.72 20.43 60.51
C ILE A 567 -42.45 21.70 61.33
N HIS A 568 -43.15 22.78 61.03
CA HIS A 568 -43.30 23.91 61.95
C HIS A 568 -44.76 24.00 62.38
N ILE A 569 -44.99 23.52 63.60
CA ILE A 569 -46.16 23.79 64.41
C ILE A 569 -46.17 25.28 64.73
N ALA A 570 -47.27 25.97 64.41
CA ALA A 570 -47.63 27.23 65.02
C ALA A 570 -49.14 27.23 65.29
N GLU A 571 -49.51 27.08 66.56
CA GLU A 571 -50.83 27.39 67.09
C GLU A 571 -51.00 28.92 67.19
N SER A 572 -52.11 29.45 66.68
CA SER A 572 -52.98 30.42 67.40
C SER A 572 -54.21 30.82 66.59
N SER A 573 -55.38 30.36 67.08
CA SER A 573 -56.68 31.06 67.23
C SER A 573 -57.23 32.06 66.17
N ILE A 574 -58.37 31.68 65.55
CA ILE A 574 -59.74 32.29 65.60
C ILE A 574 -59.78 33.84 65.67
N ASP A 575 -60.42 34.65 64.79
CA ASP A 575 -61.76 34.59 64.21
C ASP A 575 -61.97 35.61 63.04
N GLU A 576 -63.11 35.44 62.35
CA GLU A 576 -63.95 36.42 61.60
C GLU A 576 -63.56 37.01 60.20
N ALA A 577 -64.32 36.51 59.21
CA ALA A 577 -65.15 37.21 58.21
C ALA A 577 -64.56 38.29 57.26
N SER A 578 -64.62 38.03 55.94
CA SER A 578 -65.55 38.68 54.97
C SER A 578 -65.13 38.50 53.49
N GLY A 579 -66.11 38.16 52.62
CA GLY A 579 -66.27 38.46 51.17
C GLY A 579 -65.11 38.13 50.20
N PHE A 580 -65.30 37.47 49.05
CA PHE A 580 -66.29 37.75 48.01
C PHE A 580 -66.35 36.59 46.99
N THR A 581 -67.59 36.22 46.67
CA THR A 581 -68.18 35.73 45.40
C THR A 581 -67.37 34.95 44.35
N VAL A 582 -67.97 33.79 44.06
CA VAL A 582 -67.93 32.89 42.90
C VAL A 582 -68.15 33.61 41.57
N ASP A 583 -67.45 33.16 40.53
CA ASP A 583 -68.03 33.05 39.19
C ASP A 583 -67.59 31.72 38.54
N TYR A 584 -68.57 30.88 38.23
CA TYR A 584 -68.43 29.61 37.52
C TYR A 584 -69.04 29.86 36.15
N ASP A 585 -68.25 29.73 35.09
CA ASP A 585 -68.81 29.48 33.77
C ASP A 585 -67.97 28.45 33.04
N SER A 586 -68.62 27.31 32.78
CA SER A 586 -68.25 26.39 31.72
C SER A 586 -69.47 26.29 30.81
N PRO A 587 -69.26 26.23 29.49
CA PRO A 587 -70.17 25.47 28.67
C PRO A 587 -69.45 24.37 27.92
N SER A 588 -70.26 23.36 27.70
CA SER A 588 -70.02 22.02 27.23
C SER A 588 -70.10 21.89 25.71
N LEU A 589 -69.83 20.66 25.27
CA LEU A 589 -70.24 20.00 24.01
C LEU A 589 -69.30 20.08 22.79
N LYS A 590 -68.53 18.99 22.64
CA LYS A 590 -68.70 17.91 21.64
C LYS A 590 -68.92 18.26 20.15
N PHE A 591 -68.07 17.58 19.34
CA PHE A 591 -68.21 17.10 17.94
C PHE A 591 -68.13 18.12 16.80
N GLN A 592 -67.15 17.95 15.89
CA GLN A 592 -67.39 17.32 14.57
C GLN A 592 -66.12 17.17 13.70
N VAL A 593 -66.09 16.01 13.01
CA VAL A 593 -65.38 15.57 11.78
C VAL A 593 -63.86 15.55 11.74
#